data_AF-A0A0A7IAZ3-F1
#
_entry.id   AF-A0A0A7IAZ3-F1
#
_cell.length_a   1.000
_cell.length_b   1.000
_cell.length_c   1.000
_cell.angle_alpha   90.00
_cell.angle_beta   90.00
_cell.angle_gamma   90.00
#
_symmetry.space_group_name_H-M   'P 1'
#
loop_
_entity.id
_entity.type
_entity.pdbx_description
1 polymer ?
#
loop_
_entity_poly.entity_id
_entity_poly.type
_entity_poly.pdbx_seq_one_letter_code
_entity_poly.pdbx_strand_id
1 'polypeptide(L)'
;MLLLPEPQRHLLEAELDRLHKNYEDDITNLIDAATDEMERASWFERQSLVMQYTEDASQLANEYYMAVRDSWQRYGQVTFPNYAPDIYNPYETLYHQVGGFSGTDWNGLNFTQIMEERSRAGLRVDDLWPDMQSIDDWQQFIGEMIDRSIRDTTQHNRDTDPTHPRWARVPRGSNPCAFCAMLASRGFAYTEKDAADFGSSFHKGKCRCVPVCSWGRDRIFGYDQQTYLNMWDKAKEASHNSDDSKTLEHMRRLYPSQLKDGVYPKPTLPWNESKKLLSMRGETKGTRASWIARQEKAGVPIAEETLELHEIVFLERFKEAGQHYQWIKKSSVGESTNDFHWEDRHTDAELKSMATLKYGRIADRISDAVRKAHTHGVTKDVFIIDLGETKPPTKLETQLAGYNQKRKETIRELWVMDASGLHQIQLK
;
A
#
# COMPACT_ATOMS: atom_id res chain seq x y z
N MET A 1 6.15 -29.86 -17.69
CA MET A 1 5.45 -28.64 -18.13
C MET A 1 5.29 -28.66 -19.63
N LEU A 2 4.10 -28.30 -20.11
CA LEU A 2 3.68 -28.36 -21.51
C LEU A 2 4.13 -27.11 -22.27
N LEU A 3 4.56 -27.28 -23.52
CA LEU A 3 4.78 -26.17 -24.46
C LEU A 3 3.69 -26.27 -25.53
N LEU A 4 2.86 -25.24 -25.66
CA LEU A 4 1.70 -25.27 -26.54
C LEU A 4 1.99 -24.52 -27.85
N PRO A 5 1.75 -25.13 -29.02
CA PRO A 5 1.79 -24.42 -30.28
C PRO A 5 0.59 -23.48 -30.43
N GLU A 6 0.71 -22.50 -31.33
CA GLU A 6 -0.45 -21.75 -31.83
C GLU A 6 -1.27 -22.63 -32.80
N PRO A 7 -2.62 -22.57 -32.79
CA PRO A 7 -3.49 -21.65 -32.02
C PRO A 7 -3.96 -22.18 -30.65
N GLN A 8 -3.57 -23.39 -30.25
CA GLN A 8 -4.05 -24.03 -29.01
C GLN A 8 -3.69 -23.19 -27.78
N ARG A 9 -2.52 -22.55 -27.80
CA ARG A 9 -2.08 -21.62 -26.77
C ARG A 9 -3.08 -20.48 -26.55
N HIS A 10 -3.42 -19.72 -27.60
CA HIS A 10 -4.37 -18.61 -27.50
C HIS A 10 -5.77 -19.06 -27.04
N LEU A 11 -6.24 -20.23 -27.49
CA LEU A 11 -7.53 -20.78 -27.06
C LEU A 11 -7.53 -21.17 -25.57
N LEU A 12 -6.43 -21.75 -25.08
CA LEU A 12 -6.29 -22.07 -23.67
C LEU A 12 -6.24 -20.78 -22.83
N GLU A 13 -5.48 -19.77 -23.25
CA GLU A 13 -5.38 -18.49 -22.54
C GLU A 13 -6.77 -17.85 -22.37
N ALA A 14 -7.55 -17.75 -23.44
CA ALA A 14 -8.91 -17.23 -23.39
C ALA A 14 -9.84 -18.04 -22.46
N GLU A 15 -9.69 -19.37 -22.42
CA GLU A 15 -10.48 -20.23 -21.53
C GLU A 15 -10.07 -20.07 -20.06
N LEU A 16 -8.76 -20.01 -19.77
CA LEU A 16 -8.25 -19.81 -18.42
C LEU A 16 -8.69 -18.44 -17.85
N ASP A 17 -8.64 -17.39 -18.66
CA ASP A 17 -9.10 -16.05 -18.28
C ASP A 17 -10.60 -16.04 -17.99
N ARG A 18 -11.39 -16.72 -18.83
CA ARG A 18 -12.84 -16.87 -18.61
C ARG A 18 -13.14 -17.64 -17.32
N LEU A 19 -12.46 -18.77 -17.09
CA LEU A 19 -12.61 -19.56 -15.87
C LEU A 19 -12.24 -18.74 -14.63
N HIS A 20 -11.15 -17.98 -14.68
CA HIS A 20 -10.72 -17.16 -13.56
C HIS A 20 -11.71 -16.05 -13.25
N LYS A 21 -12.19 -15.33 -14.26
CA LYS A 21 -13.17 -14.27 -14.07
C LYS A 21 -14.45 -14.80 -13.45
N ASN A 22 -14.98 -15.91 -13.96
CA ASN A 22 -16.15 -16.55 -13.39
C ASN A 22 -15.91 -16.95 -11.93
N TYR A 23 -14.74 -17.52 -11.64
CA TYR A 23 -14.37 -17.88 -10.27
C TYR A 23 -14.30 -16.66 -9.34
N GLU A 24 -13.76 -15.53 -9.79
CA GLU A 24 -13.79 -14.29 -9.00
C GLU A 24 -15.22 -13.79 -8.70
N ASP A 25 -16.09 -13.86 -9.71
CA ASP A 25 -17.51 -13.50 -9.58
C ASP A 25 -18.22 -14.46 -8.61
N ASP A 26 -18.00 -15.77 -8.73
CA ASP A 26 -18.60 -16.80 -7.87
C ASP A 26 -18.15 -16.66 -6.41
N ILE A 27 -16.87 -16.37 -6.15
CA ILE A 27 -16.40 -16.08 -4.79
C ILE A 27 -17.07 -14.83 -4.24
N THR A 28 -17.24 -13.79 -5.06
CA THR A 28 -17.90 -12.55 -4.62
C THR A 28 -19.36 -12.82 -4.25
N ASN A 29 -20.07 -13.57 -5.10
CA ASN A 29 -21.45 -13.98 -4.85
C ASN A 29 -21.57 -14.85 -3.58
N LEU A 30 -20.61 -15.76 -3.34
CA LEU A 30 -20.58 -16.61 -2.15
C LEU A 30 -20.40 -15.76 -0.88
N ILE A 31 -19.48 -14.79 -0.91
CA ILE A 31 -19.26 -13.88 0.22
C ILE A 31 -20.51 -13.03 0.46
N ASP A 32 -21.12 -12.45 -0.57
CA ASP A 32 -22.31 -11.62 -0.44
C ASP A 32 -23.49 -12.43 0.14
N ALA A 33 -23.72 -13.64 -0.37
CA ALA A 33 -24.74 -14.56 0.16
C ALA A 33 -24.49 -14.91 1.63
N ALA A 34 -23.24 -15.22 1.99
CA ALA A 34 -22.84 -15.53 3.35
C ALA A 34 -23.09 -14.35 4.30
N THR A 35 -22.77 -13.13 3.86
CA THR A 35 -22.99 -11.91 4.65
C THR A 35 -24.46 -11.59 4.83
N ASP A 36 -25.28 -11.78 3.80
CA ASP A 36 -26.74 -11.59 3.86
C ASP A 36 -27.42 -12.60 4.79
N GLU A 37 -26.98 -13.86 4.75
CA GLU A 37 -27.52 -14.91 5.61
C GLU A 37 -27.09 -14.71 7.07
N MET A 38 -25.85 -14.24 7.28
CA MET A 38 -25.34 -13.90 8.60
C MET A 38 -26.17 -12.83 9.31
N GLU A 39 -26.73 -11.84 8.58
CA GLU A 39 -27.61 -10.81 9.15
C GLU A 39 -28.93 -11.40 9.68
N ARG A 40 -29.42 -12.44 9.03
CA ARG A 40 -30.71 -13.08 9.36
C ARG A 40 -30.56 -14.20 10.39
N ALA A 41 -29.36 -14.76 10.51
CA ALA A 41 -29.04 -15.86 11.42
C ALA A 41 -29.13 -15.42 12.90
N SER A 42 -29.68 -16.30 13.73
CA SER A 42 -29.62 -16.14 15.17
C SER A 42 -28.19 -16.32 15.67
N TRP A 43 -27.90 -15.82 16.87
CA TRP A 43 -26.56 -15.91 17.48
C TRP A 43 -26.00 -17.35 17.51
N PHE A 44 -26.86 -18.33 17.79
CA PHE A 44 -26.45 -19.74 17.93
C PHE A 44 -26.13 -20.42 16.59
N GLU A 45 -26.55 -19.86 15.46
CA GLU A 45 -26.37 -20.45 14.13
C GLU A 45 -25.10 -19.95 13.44
N ARG A 46 -24.52 -18.83 13.89
CA ARG A 46 -23.46 -18.12 13.17
C ARG A 46 -22.18 -18.93 12.99
N GLN A 47 -21.75 -19.67 14.01
CA GLN A 47 -20.58 -20.54 13.89
C GLN A 47 -20.79 -21.64 12.86
N SER A 48 -21.96 -22.29 12.89
CA SER A 48 -22.34 -23.31 11.92
C SER A 48 -22.39 -22.73 10.51
N LEU A 49 -22.92 -21.52 10.35
CA LEU A 49 -22.97 -20.82 9.08
C LEU A 49 -21.57 -20.53 8.53
N VAL A 50 -20.65 -20.05 9.38
CA VAL A 50 -19.25 -19.86 8.99
C VAL A 50 -18.64 -21.17 8.51
N MET A 51 -18.84 -22.27 9.23
CA MET A 51 -18.30 -23.59 8.83
C MET A 51 -18.89 -24.08 7.51
N GLN A 52 -20.20 -23.92 7.31
CA GLN A 52 -20.88 -24.30 6.06
C GLN A 52 -20.33 -23.53 4.86
N TYR A 53 -20.30 -22.19 4.91
CA TYR A 53 -19.77 -21.39 3.81
C TYR A 53 -18.26 -21.60 3.59
N THR A 54 -17.52 -22.00 4.64
CA THR A 54 -16.12 -22.39 4.52
C THR A 54 -15.98 -23.69 3.71
N GLU A 55 -16.87 -24.66 3.92
CA GLU A 55 -16.95 -25.90 3.14
C GLU A 55 -17.39 -25.64 1.70
N ASP A 56 -18.41 -24.80 1.48
CA ASP A 56 -18.86 -24.38 0.15
C ASP A 56 -17.73 -23.69 -0.63
N ALA A 57 -16.93 -22.86 0.05
CA ALA A 57 -15.75 -22.23 -0.53
C ALA A 57 -14.67 -23.25 -0.94
N SER A 58 -14.54 -24.35 -0.21
CA SER A 58 -13.64 -25.46 -0.57
C SER A 58 -14.15 -26.17 -1.82
N GLN A 59 -15.45 -26.49 -1.87
CA GLN A 59 -16.07 -27.08 -3.05
C GLN A 59 -15.90 -26.19 -4.29
N LEU A 60 -16.16 -24.88 -4.17
CA LEU A 60 -15.97 -23.93 -5.25
C LEU A 60 -14.51 -23.89 -5.75
N ALA A 61 -13.54 -23.94 -4.83
CA ALA A 61 -12.11 -24.01 -5.20
C ALA A 61 -11.74 -25.33 -5.89
N ASN A 62 -12.32 -26.45 -5.48
CA ASN A 62 -12.13 -27.75 -6.12
C ASN A 62 -12.67 -27.75 -7.56
N GLU A 63 -13.87 -27.22 -7.78
CA GLU A 63 -14.49 -27.10 -9.10
C GLU A 63 -13.63 -26.25 -10.03
N TYR A 64 -13.16 -25.09 -9.56
CA TYR A 64 -12.25 -24.25 -10.33
C TYR A 64 -10.93 -24.96 -10.65
N TYR A 65 -10.31 -25.61 -9.66
CA TYR A 65 -9.06 -26.35 -9.85
C TYR A 65 -9.20 -27.44 -10.92
N MET A 66 -10.28 -28.23 -10.86
CA MET A 66 -10.55 -29.29 -11.83
C MET A 66 -10.84 -28.74 -13.23
N ALA A 67 -11.61 -27.66 -13.35
CA ALA A 67 -11.87 -27.02 -14.64
C ALA A 67 -10.58 -26.50 -15.31
N VAL A 68 -9.68 -25.90 -14.53
CA VAL A 68 -8.35 -25.47 -15.01
C VAL A 68 -7.53 -26.69 -15.45
N ARG A 69 -7.47 -27.73 -14.61
CA ARG A 69 -6.75 -28.97 -14.90
C ARG A 69 -7.23 -29.65 -16.18
N ASP A 70 -8.55 -29.75 -16.36
CA ASP A 70 -9.19 -30.32 -17.54
C ASP A 70 -8.93 -29.49 -18.80
N SER A 71 -8.92 -28.17 -18.67
CA SER A 71 -8.54 -27.26 -19.76
C SER A 71 -7.11 -27.53 -20.22
N TRP A 72 -6.17 -27.70 -19.28
CA TRP A 72 -4.80 -28.06 -19.60
C TRP A 72 -4.68 -29.43 -20.29
N GLN A 73 -5.45 -30.43 -19.88
CA GLN A 73 -5.48 -31.74 -20.56
C GLN A 73 -6.02 -31.62 -21.98
N ARG A 74 -7.14 -30.90 -22.16
CA ARG A 74 -7.83 -30.76 -23.44
C ARG A 74 -7.00 -30.02 -24.47
N TYR A 75 -6.52 -28.82 -24.12
CA TYR A 75 -5.75 -27.98 -25.05
C TYR A 75 -4.30 -28.43 -25.16
N GLY A 76 -3.75 -29.01 -24.08
CA GLY A 76 -2.45 -29.70 -24.07
C GLY A 76 -2.41 -30.99 -24.85
N GLN A 77 -3.57 -31.58 -25.15
CA GLN A 77 -3.69 -32.91 -25.75
C GLN A 77 -2.90 -33.96 -24.96
N VAL A 78 -2.96 -33.87 -23.63
CA VAL A 78 -2.30 -34.79 -22.71
C VAL A 78 -3.30 -35.43 -21.77
N THR A 79 -2.98 -36.64 -21.34
CA THR A 79 -3.74 -37.35 -20.31
C THR A 79 -3.01 -37.21 -18.99
N PHE A 80 -3.66 -36.63 -17.99
CA PHE A 80 -3.14 -36.65 -16.63
C PHE A 80 -3.61 -37.89 -15.88
N PRO A 81 -2.88 -38.33 -14.82
CA PRO A 81 -3.38 -39.33 -13.90
C PRO A 81 -4.74 -38.92 -13.33
N ASN A 82 -5.54 -39.91 -12.89
CA ASN A 82 -6.78 -39.61 -12.19
C ASN A 82 -6.48 -38.82 -10.91
N TYR A 83 -7.28 -37.80 -10.63
CA TYR A 83 -7.18 -36.98 -9.44
C TYR A 83 -8.60 -36.59 -9.01
N ALA A 84 -8.92 -36.82 -7.75
CA ALA A 84 -10.20 -36.45 -7.15
C ALA A 84 -9.88 -35.60 -5.92
N PRO A 85 -10.23 -34.30 -5.92
CA PRO A 85 -9.99 -33.45 -4.78
C PRO A 85 -10.97 -33.78 -3.64
N ASP A 86 -10.48 -33.68 -2.41
CA ASP A 86 -11.31 -33.80 -1.20
C ASP A 86 -11.75 -32.41 -0.71
N ILE A 87 -12.82 -32.36 0.07
CA ILE A 87 -13.23 -31.14 0.79
C ILE A 87 -12.21 -30.84 1.88
N TYR A 88 -11.67 -29.62 1.88
CA TYR A 88 -10.73 -29.17 2.91
C TYR A 88 -11.44 -28.92 4.23
N ASN A 89 -10.83 -29.36 5.34
CA ASN A 89 -11.46 -29.30 6.65
C ASN A 89 -11.70 -27.85 7.11
N PRO A 90 -12.95 -27.41 7.34
CA PRO A 90 -13.25 -26.03 7.71
C PRO A 90 -12.68 -25.63 9.07
N TYR A 91 -12.47 -26.57 9.99
CA TYR A 91 -11.80 -26.30 11.28
C TYR A 91 -10.29 -26.13 11.13
N GLU A 92 -9.67 -26.77 10.15
CA GLU A 92 -8.26 -26.53 9.84
C GLU A 92 -8.09 -25.14 9.21
N THR A 93 -9.03 -24.74 8.34
CA THR A 93 -9.13 -23.36 7.85
C THR A 93 -9.26 -22.37 9.00
N LEU A 94 -10.13 -22.64 10.00
CA LEU A 94 -10.28 -21.80 11.19
C LEU A 94 -8.95 -21.66 11.94
N TYR A 95 -8.30 -22.78 12.22
CA TYR A 95 -7.01 -22.82 12.88
C TYR A 95 -5.97 -21.97 12.14
N HIS A 96 -5.88 -22.08 10.81
CA HIS A 96 -4.99 -21.26 10.00
C HIS A 96 -5.38 -19.78 9.96
N GLN A 97 -6.67 -19.45 9.94
CA GLN A 97 -7.16 -18.08 9.85
C GLN A 97 -6.87 -17.28 11.13
N VAL A 98 -7.02 -17.90 12.29
CA VAL A 98 -6.74 -17.25 13.59
C VAL A 98 -5.27 -17.37 14.01
N GLY A 99 -4.46 -18.15 13.29
CA GLY A 99 -3.05 -18.37 13.59
C GLY A 99 -2.82 -19.37 14.73
N GLY A 100 -3.79 -20.26 14.98
CA GLY A 100 -3.80 -21.18 16.11
C GLY A 100 -3.66 -20.41 17.43
N PHE A 101 -2.75 -20.88 18.29
CA PHE A 101 -2.41 -20.24 19.56
C PHE A 101 -1.10 -19.43 19.50
N SER A 102 -0.65 -19.06 18.30
CA SER A 102 0.57 -18.27 18.11
C SER A 102 0.44 -16.87 18.73
N GLY A 103 1.46 -16.42 19.46
CA GLY A 103 1.46 -15.17 20.21
C GLY A 103 0.79 -15.24 21.59
N THR A 104 0.42 -16.43 22.07
CA THR A 104 -0.17 -16.65 23.41
C THR A 104 0.79 -17.47 24.30
N ASP A 105 0.39 -17.72 25.56
CA ASP A 105 1.11 -18.63 26.47
C ASP A 105 1.15 -20.09 25.97
N TRP A 106 0.35 -20.42 24.95
CA TRP A 106 0.17 -21.77 24.39
C TRP A 106 0.79 -21.95 22.99
N ASN A 107 1.86 -21.21 22.71
CA ASN A 107 2.60 -21.28 21.45
C ASN A 107 3.04 -22.72 21.11
N GLY A 108 2.77 -23.15 19.87
CA GLY A 108 3.24 -24.43 19.32
C GLY A 108 2.24 -25.59 19.37
N LEU A 109 1.03 -25.38 19.89
CA LEU A 109 -0.07 -26.34 19.73
C LEU A 109 -0.48 -26.44 18.26
N ASN A 110 -0.44 -27.64 17.68
CA ASN A 110 -0.85 -27.88 16.30
C ASN A 110 -2.30 -28.35 16.19
N PHE A 111 -2.87 -28.25 14.98
CA PHE A 111 -4.26 -28.60 14.69
C PHE A 111 -4.63 -30.02 15.13
N THR A 112 -3.80 -31.02 14.83
CA THR A 112 -4.05 -32.42 15.21
C THR A 112 -4.20 -32.58 16.72
N GLN A 113 -3.34 -31.93 17.52
CA GLN A 113 -3.42 -32.00 18.99
C GLN A 113 -4.71 -31.40 19.55
N ILE A 114 -5.23 -30.35 18.91
CA ILE A 114 -6.47 -29.68 19.29
C ILE A 114 -7.67 -30.59 18.96
N MET A 115 -7.69 -31.14 17.74
CA MET A 115 -8.79 -32.01 17.28
C MET A 115 -8.86 -33.34 18.02
N GLU A 116 -7.71 -33.92 18.40
CA GLU A 116 -7.65 -35.17 19.16
C GLU A 116 -7.83 -34.96 20.68
N GLU A 117 -8.10 -33.73 21.14
CA GLU A 117 -8.21 -33.36 22.56
C GLU A 117 -6.98 -33.72 23.40
N ARG A 118 -5.80 -33.75 22.76
CA ARG A 118 -4.51 -34.08 23.39
C ARG A 118 -3.76 -32.86 23.92
N SER A 119 -4.41 -31.68 23.92
CA SER A 119 -3.86 -30.47 24.49
C SER A 119 -3.67 -30.62 26.00
N ARG A 120 -2.42 -30.52 26.47
CA ARG A 120 -2.11 -30.51 27.92
C ARG A 120 -2.72 -29.31 28.65
N ALA A 121 -3.07 -28.26 27.91
CA ALA A 121 -3.72 -27.06 28.40
C ALA A 121 -5.26 -27.20 28.50
N GLY A 122 -5.83 -28.31 28.01
CA GLY A 122 -7.28 -28.49 27.94
C GLY A 122 -7.97 -27.74 26.80
N LEU A 123 -7.21 -27.04 25.95
CA LEU A 123 -7.73 -26.26 24.83
C LEU A 123 -8.30 -27.15 23.72
N ARG A 124 -9.42 -26.70 23.15
CA ARG A 124 -10.23 -27.36 22.11
C ARG A 124 -10.39 -26.47 20.89
N VAL A 125 -10.99 -27.02 19.83
CA VAL A 125 -11.28 -26.26 18.61
C VAL A 125 -12.22 -25.07 18.88
N ASP A 126 -13.11 -25.21 19.87
CA ASP A 126 -14.03 -24.14 20.29
C ASP A 126 -13.29 -22.91 20.85
N ASP A 127 -12.09 -23.11 21.41
CA ASP A 127 -11.26 -22.03 21.97
C ASP A 127 -10.51 -21.23 20.87
N LEU A 128 -10.58 -21.66 19.61
CA LEU A 128 -10.01 -20.94 18.47
C LEU A 128 -10.90 -19.80 18.00
N TRP A 129 -12.19 -19.84 18.32
CA TRP A 129 -13.13 -18.82 17.84
C TRP A 129 -12.78 -17.46 18.44
N PRO A 130 -12.58 -16.43 17.61
CA PRO A 130 -12.35 -15.09 18.11
C PRO A 130 -13.63 -14.56 18.76
N ASP A 131 -13.46 -13.62 19.68
CA ASP A 131 -14.56 -12.95 20.35
C ASP A 131 -15.24 -11.97 19.39
N MET A 132 -16.48 -12.28 18.99
CA MET A 132 -17.27 -11.48 18.06
C MET A 132 -18.25 -10.60 18.83
N GLN A 133 -18.19 -9.29 18.64
CA GLN A 133 -18.98 -8.35 19.45
C GLN A 133 -20.20 -7.81 18.68
N SER A 134 -20.14 -7.82 17.36
CA SER A 134 -21.14 -7.24 16.47
C SER A 134 -21.46 -8.13 15.27
N ILE A 135 -22.57 -7.84 14.59
CA ILE A 135 -22.89 -8.50 13.31
C ILE A 135 -21.81 -8.22 12.25
N ASP A 136 -21.27 -7.00 12.22
CA ASP A 136 -20.19 -6.61 11.31
C ASP A 136 -18.94 -7.47 11.51
N ASP A 137 -18.60 -7.83 12.77
CA ASP A 137 -17.47 -8.74 13.06
C ASP A 137 -17.70 -10.13 12.45
N TRP A 138 -18.93 -10.65 12.56
CA TRP A 138 -19.31 -11.94 11.98
C TRP A 138 -19.29 -11.91 10.44
N GLN A 139 -19.84 -10.85 9.83
CA GLN A 139 -19.82 -10.67 8.37
C GLN A 139 -18.40 -10.53 7.83
N GLN A 140 -17.53 -9.79 8.52
CA GLN A 140 -16.14 -9.70 8.15
C GLN A 140 -15.46 -11.08 8.26
N PHE A 141 -15.70 -11.80 9.35
CA PHE A 141 -15.03 -13.07 9.62
C PHE A 141 -15.46 -14.19 8.66
N ILE A 142 -16.75 -14.29 8.32
CA ILE A 142 -17.21 -15.30 7.35
C ILE A 142 -16.57 -15.07 5.97
N GLY A 143 -16.44 -13.82 5.54
CA GLY A 143 -15.72 -13.48 4.31
C GLY A 143 -14.22 -13.84 4.38
N GLU A 144 -13.57 -13.58 5.52
CA GLU A 144 -12.17 -13.96 5.74
C GLU A 144 -11.96 -15.49 5.74
N MET A 145 -12.90 -16.25 6.30
CA MET A 145 -12.90 -17.72 6.32
C MET A 145 -13.10 -18.32 4.92
N ILE A 146 -14.03 -17.79 4.13
CA ILE A 146 -14.22 -18.16 2.71
C ILE A 146 -12.92 -17.93 1.93
N ASP A 147 -12.34 -16.73 2.05
CA ASP A 147 -11.08 -16.37 1.39
C ASP A 147 -9.93 -17.29 1.82
N ARG A 148 -9.88 -17.73 3.08
CA ARG A 148 -8.88 -18.68 3.59
C ARG A 148 -9.10 -20.09 3.05
N SER A 149 -10.34 -20.58 3.06
CA SER A 149 -10.69 -21.93 2.58
C SER A 149 -10.28 -22.13 1.12
N ILE A 150 -10.54 -21.13 0.28
CA ILE A 150 -10.12 -21.13 -1.13
C ILE A 150 -8.61 -21.34 -1.27
N ARG A 151 -7.82 -20.64 -0.45
CA ARG A 151 -6.35 -20.74 -0.48
C ARG A 151 -5.86 -22.08 0.02
N ASP A 152 -6.40 -22.56 1.13
CA ASP A 152 -5.97 -23.80 1.77
C ASP A 152 -6.36 -25.00 0.87
N THR A 153 -7.57 -24.99 0.31
CA THR A 153 -8.03 -26.00 -0.65
C THR A 153 -7.17 -26.03 -1.91
N THR A 154 -6.88 -24.89 -2.52
CA THR A 154 -6.06 -24.86 -3.75
C THR A 154 -4.62 -25.32 -3.49
N GLN A 155 -4.06 -24.99 -2.33
CA GLN A 155 -2.74 -25.48 -1.92
C GLN A 155 -2.76 -26.98 -1.66
N HIS A 156 -3.77 -27.48 -0.96
CA HIS A 156 -3.95 -28.90 -0.74
C HIS A 156 -4.01 -29.65 -2.07
N ASN A 157 -4.83 -29.16 -3.02
CA ASN A 157 -4.92 -29.76 -4.34
C ASN A 157 -3.59 -29.78 -5.10
N ARG A 158 -2.84 -28.69 -5.05
CA ARG A 158 -1.50 -28.64 -5.63
C ARG A 158 -0.60 -29.72 -5.04
N ASP A 159 -0.63 -29.89 -3.72
CA ASP A 159 0.28 -30.77 -2.99
C ASP A 159 -0.09 -32.26 -3.13
N THR A 160 -1.37 -32.57 -3.36
CA THR A 160 -1.86 -33.95 -3.50
C THR A 160 -2.06 -34.38 -4.95
N ASP A 161 -2.15 -33.45 -5.91
CA ASP A 161 -2.24 -33.79 -7.33
C ASP A 161 -0.92 -34.39 -7.83
N PRO A 162 -0.92 -35.63 -8.36
CA PRO A 162 0.28 -36.33 -8.81
C PRO A 162 0.99 -35.67 -10.00
N THR A 163 0.37 -34.65 -10.61
CA THR A 163 0.97 -33.88 -11.70
C THR A 163 1.87 -32.74 -11.23
N HIS A 164 1.83 -32.39 -9.94
CA HIS A 164 2.68 -31.38 -9.30
C HIS A 164 2.70 -30.04 -10.08
N PRO A 165 1.55 -29.36 -10.23
CA PRO A 165 1.47 -28.12 -11.01
C PRO A 165 2.34 -27.01 -10.40
N ARG A 166 2.75 -26.08 -11.26
CA ARG A 166 3.27 -24.79 -10.79
C ARG A 166 2.12 -23.89 -10.41
N TRP A 167 2.41 -22.87 -9.61
CA TRP A 167 1.40 -21.92 -9.21
C TRP A 167 1.92 -20.50 -9.08
N ALA A 168 1.00 -19.55 -9.17
CA ALA A 168 1.21 -18.13 -8.94
C ALA A 168 0.18 -17.62 -7.93
N ARG A 169 0.47 -16.50 -7.26
CA ARG A 169 -0.53 -15.76 -6.50
C ARG A 169 -1.12 -14.69 -7.40
N VAL A 170 -2.39 -14.82 -7.71
CA VAL A 170 -3.11 -13.86 -8.54
C VAL A 170 -3.94 -12.95 -7.63
N PRO A 171 -3.69 -11.63 -7.62
CA PRO A 171 -4.47 -10.72 -6.81
C PRO A 171 -5.90 -10.60 -7.36
N ARG A 172 -6.88 -10.62 -6.46
CA ARG A 172 -8.28 -10.40 -6.83
C ARG A 172 -8.69 -8.94 -6.71
N GLY A 173 -9.52 -8.50 -7.66
CA GLY A 173 -10.06 -7.15 -7.71
C GLY A 173 -9.08 -6.07 -8.18
N SER A 174 -9.59 -4.84 -8.34
CA SER A 174 -8.87 -3.74 -8.98
C SER A 174 -7.70 -3.15 -8.18
N ASN A 175 -7.70 -3.30 -6.85
CA ASN A 175 -6.69 -2.74 -5.95
C ASN A 175 -6.18 -3.82 -4.98
N PRO A 176 -5.13 -4.58 -5.34
CA PRO A 176 -4.53 -5.54 -4.42
C PRO A 176 -3.72 -4.85 -3.32
N CYS A 177 -3.39 -5.54 -2.24
CA CYS A 177 -2.39 -5.02 -1.29
C CYS A 177 -0.97 -5.19 -1.84
N ALA A 178 -0.02 -4.38 -1.34
CA ALA A 178 1.37 -4.38 -1.79
C ALA A 178 2.02 -5.76 -1.74
N PHE A 179 1.74 -6.53 -0.67
CA PHE A 179 2.28 -7.89 -0.51
C PHE A 179 1.78 -8.83 -1.60
N CYS A 180 0.51 -8.72 -1.96
CA CYS A 180 -0.09 -9.59 -2.96
C CYS A 180 0.33 -9.20 -4.37
N ALA A 181 0.53 -7.91 -4.64
CA ALA A 181 1.21 -7.43 -5.84
C ALA A 181 2.66 -7.94 -5.94
N MET A 182 3.43 -7.92 -4.84
CA MET A 182 4.78 -8.53 -4.81
C MET A 182 4.74 -10.03 -5.11
N LEU A 183 3.81 -10.80 -4.52
CA LEU A 183 3.75 -12.23 -4.81
C LEU A 183 3.36 -12.49 -6.27
N ALA A 184 2.49 -11.65 -6.82
CA ALA A 184 2.07 -11.70 -8.21
C ALA A 184 3.20 -11.34 -9.18
N SER A 185 4.12 -10.44 -8.81
CA SER A 185 5.26 -10.08 -9.68
C SER A 185 6.17 -11.28 -9.96
N ARG A 186 6.20 -12.28 -9.08
CA ARG A 186 7.03 -13.49 -9.24
C ARG A 186 6.53 -14.42 -10.35
N GLY A 187 5.25 -14.37 -10.71
CA GLY A 187 4.68 -15.26 -11.72
C GLY A 187 4.47 -16.69 -11.22
N PHE A 188 4.34 -17.64 -12.16
CA PHE A 188 4.34 -19.08 -11.90
C PHE A 188 5.74 -19.61 -11.54
N ALA A 189 6.41 -18.92 -10.61
CA ALA A 189 7.74 -19.24 -10.14
C ALA A 189 7.74 -20.32 -9.05
N TYR A 190 6.63 -20.52 -8.35
CA TYR A 190 6.58 -21.40 -7.20
C TYR A 190 6.39 -22.87 -7.60
N THR A 191 7.27 -23.72 -7.07
CA THR A 191 7.14 -25.19 -7.07
C THR A 191 6.84 -25.68 -5.66
N GLU A 192 6.59 -26.98 -5.49
CA GLU A 192 6.33 -27.60 -4.17
C GLU A 192 7.46 -27.37 -3.16
N LYS A 193 8.71 -27.27 -3.64
CA LYS A 193 9.87 -27.00 -2.78
C LYS A 193 10.05 -25.52 -2.45
N ASP A 194 9.50 -24.63 -3.27
CA ASP A 194 9.62 -23.18 -3.14
C ASP A 194 8.47 -22.58 -2.34
N ALA A 195 7.82 -23.37 -1.46
CA ALA A 195 6.68 -22.95 -0.68
C ALA A 195 6.94 -21.55 -0.10
N ALA A 196 6.30 -20.55 -0.71
CA ALA A 196 6.34 -19.18 -0.24
C ALA A 196 5.58 -19.21 1.07
N ASP A 197 6.33 -19.42 2.16
CA ASP A 197 5.82 -19.70 3.48
C ASP A 197 4.61 -18.79 3.74
N PHE A 198 3.43 -19.40 3.71
CA PHE A 198 2.17 -18.76 4.03
C PHE A 198 2.20 -18.57 5.53
N GLY A 199 3.10 -17.72 6.04
CA GLY A 199 3.16 -17.44 7.46
C GLY A 199 1.73 -17.12 7.88
N SER A 200 1.21 -17.97 8.75
CA SER A 200 -0.22 -18.04 9.11
C SER A 200 -0.75 -16.70 9.63
N SER A 201 0.16 -15.77 9.93
CA SER A 201 -0.06 -14.45 10.47
C SER A 201 0.22 -13.28 9.50
N PHE A 202 0.74 -13.50 8.28
CA PHE A 202 1.04 -12.38 7.37
C PHE A 202 -0.25 -11.68 6.94
N HIS A 203 -0.37 -10.40 7.31
CA HIS A 203 -1.58 -9.59 7.17
C HIS A 203 -2.84 -10.18 7.84
N LYS A 204 -2.71 -11.04 8.86
CA LYS A 204 -3.84 -11.67 9.58
C LYS A 204 -4.87 -12.33 8.64
N GLY A 205 -4.43 -12.92 7.53
CA GLY A 205 -5.33 -13.56 6.55
C GLY A 205 -6.18 -12.60 5.70
N LYS A 206 -6.00 -11.28 5.81
CA LYS A 206 -6.85 -10.26 5.16
C LYS A 206 -6.53 -10.00 3.68
N CYS A 207 -5.58 -10.71 3.07
CA CYS A 207 -5.35 -10.58 1.64
C CYS A 207 -6.35 -11.43 0.85
N ARG A 208 -6.75 -10.92 -0.31
CA ARG A 208 -7.72 -11.54 -1.22
C ARG A 208 -7.10 -12.28 -2.41
N CYS A 209 -5.77 -12.39 -2.48
CA CYS A 209 -5.16 -13.11 -3.61
C CYS A 209 -5.37 -14.61 -3.52
N VAL A 210 -5.58 -15.22 -4.68
CA VAL A 210 -5.87 -16.65 -4.84
C VAL A 210 -4.66 -17.35 -5.47
N PRO A 211 -4.33 -18.59 -5.05
CA PRO A 211 -3.38 -19.40 -5.78
C PRO A 211 -4.02 -19.82 -7.11
N VAL A 212 -3.26 -19.80 -8.19
CA VAL A 212 -3.69 -20.31 -9.50
C VAL A 212 -2.65 -21.28 -10.00
N CYS A 213 -3.09 -22.45 -10.46
CA CYS A 213 -2.21 -23.51 -10.95
C CYS A 213 -2.05 -23.47 -12.47
N SER A 214 -0.86 -23.89 -12.93
CA SER A 214 -0.52 -23.98 -14.35
C SER A 214 0.39 -25.17 -14.61
N TRP A 215 0.13 -25.85 -15.73
CA TRP A 215 0.93 -26.98 -16.23
C TRP A 215 1.81 -26.58 -17.41
N GLY A 216 1.70 -25.34 -17.89
CA GLY A 216 2.45 -24.81 -19.03
C GLY A 216 3.82 -24.27 -18.67
N ARG A 217 4.72 -24.27 -19.66
CA ARG A 217 6.05 -23.64 -19.56
C ARG A 217 5.97 -22.12 -19.71
N ASP A 218 4.97 -21.64 -20.45
CA ASP A 218 4.89 -20.26 -20.94
C ASP A 218 4.18 -19.29 -19.99
N ARG A 219 3.96 -19.65 -18.72
CA ARG A 219 3.29 -18.81 -17.71
C ARG A 219 1.94 -18.24 -18.18
N ILE A 220 1.19 -19.04 -18.95
CA ILE A 220 -0.07 -18.63 -19.59
C ILE A 220 -1.14 -18.44 -18.51
N PHE A 221 -1.44 -17.17 -18.18
CA PHE A 221 -2.60 -16.72 -17.41
C PHE A 221 -2.71 -15.19 -17.49
N GLY A 222 -3.89 -14.66 -17.82
CA GLY A 222 -4.13 -13.25 -18.16
C GLY A 222 -4.23 -12.28 -16.99
N TYR A 223 -3.35 -12.41 -15.99
CA TYR A 223 -3.11 -11.31 -15.06
C TYR A 223 -1.88 -10.52 -15.50
N ASP A 224 -1.89 -9.20 -15.28
CA ASP A 224 -0.78 -8.32 -15.67
C ASP A 224 0.40 -8.47 -14.70
N GLN A 225 1.13 -9.58 -14.84
CA GLN A 225 2.35 -9.84 -14.08
C GLN A 225 3.36 -8.71 -14.27
N GLN A 226 3.46 -8.16 -15.48
CA GLN A 226 4.48 -7.18 -15.82
C GLN A 226 4.26 -5.86 -15.08
N THR A 227 3.01 -5.42 -14.92
CA THR A 227 2.71 -4.24 -14.10
C THR A 227 3.17 -4.45 -12.65
N TYR A 228 2.87 -5.60 -12.05
CA TYR A 228 3.31 -5.86 -10.68
C TYR A 228 4.83 -6.01 -10.54
N LEU A 229 5.50 -6.58 -11.56
CA LEU A 229 6.96 -6.64 -11.63
C LEU A 229 7.59 -5.25 -11.72
N ASN A 230 7.05 -4.38 -12.57
CA ASN A 230 7.51 -3.01 -12.68
C ASN A 230 7.34 -2.25 -11.36
N MET A 231 6.24 -2.46 -10.63
CA MET A 231 6.04 -1.85 -9.32
C MET A 231 7.05 -2.37 -8.29
N TRP A 232 7.30 -3.67 -8.29
CA TRP A 232 8.26 -4.31 -7.40
C TRP A 232 9.69 -3.84 -7.66
N ASP A 233 10.14 -3.84 -8.91
CA ASP A 233 11.51 -3.46 -9.28
C ASP A 233 11.78 -1.99 -8.94
N LYS A 234 10.84 -1.09 -9.21
CA LYS A 234 10.93 0.33 -8.80
C LYS A 234 10.99 0.49 -7.27
N ALA A 235 10.25 -0.33 -6.53
CA ALA A 235 10.32 -0.32 -5.07
C ALA A 235 11.64 -0.90 -4.55
N LYS A 236 12.21 -1.94 -5.20
CA LYS A 236 13.54 -2.49 -4.87
C LYS A 236 14.62 -1.45 -5.08
N GLU A 237 14.59 -0.76 -6.21
CA GLU A 237 15.50 0.35 -6.49
C GLU A 237 15.38 1.45 -5.44
N ALA A 238 14.17 1.92 -5.16
CA ALA A 238 13.91 2.99 -4.18
C ALA A 238 14.26 2.60 -2.73
N SER A 239 14.30 1.30 -2.42
CA SER A 239 14.72 0.77 -1.11
C SER A 239 16.20 0.36 -1.08
N HIS A 240 16.99 0.72 -2.09
CA HIS A 240 18.40 0.32 -2.24
C HIS A 240 18.62 -1.20 -2.11
N ASN A 241 17.71 -1.97 -2.69
CA ASN A 241 17.69 -3.44 -2.64
C ASN A 241 17.61 -4.04 -1.23
N SER A 242 16.97 -3.33 -0.28
CA SER A 242 16.66 -3.83 1.07
C SER A 242 15.79 -5.10 1.07
N ASP A 243 15.49 -5.62 2.27
CA ASP A 243 14.59 -6.75 2.46
C ASP A 243 13.15 -6.48 1.97
N ASP A 244 12.38 -7.55 1.81
CA ASP A 244 11.01 -7.50 1.29
C ASP A 244 10.10 -6.57 2.11
N SER A 245 10.29 -6.49 3.43
CA SER A 245 9.47 -5.63 4.30
C SER A 245 9.68 -4.15 3.97
N LYS A 246 10.95 -3.74 3.86
CA LYS A 246 11.33 -2.39 3.46
C LYS A 246 10.89 -2.08 2.04
N THR A 247 11.09 -3.00 1.10
CA THR A 247 10.63 -2.83 -0.28
C THR A 247 9.12 -2.62 -0.35
N LEU A 248 8.31 -3.38 0.39
CA LEU A 248 6.86 -3.20 0.47
C LEU A 248 6.47 -1.85 1.09
N GLU A 249 7.24 -1.34 2.06
CA GLU A 249 7.07 0.01 2.62
C GLU A 249 7.21 1.10 1.55
N HIS A 250 8.21 0.98 0.69
CA HIS A 250 8.42 1.89 -0.44
C HIS A 250 7.33 1.72 -1.51
N MET A 251 6.98 0.47 -1.84
CA MET A 251 5.94 0.17 -2.82
C MET A 251 4.59 0.80 -2.46
N ARG A 252 4.18 0.76 -1.17
CA ARG A 252 2.97 1.43 -0.68
C ARG A 252 2.97 2.94 -0.88
N ARG A 253 4.14 3.58 -0.81
CA ARG A 253 4.30 5.03 -0.98
C ARG A 253 4.42 5.45 -2.44
N LEU A 254 5.02 4.62 -3.28
CA LEU A 254 5.14 4.85 -4.72
C LEU A 254 3.81 4.66 -5.47
N TYR A 255 2.96 3.77 -4.97
CA TYR A 255 1.70 3.39 -5.62
C TYR A 255 0.48 3.51 -4.69
N PRO A 256 0.25 4.64 -4.02
CA PRO A 256 -0.73 4.75 -2.94
C PRO A 256 -2.19 4.63 -3.40
N SER A 257 -2.47 4.92 -4.68
CA SER A 257 -3.80 4.79 -5.29
C SER A 257 -4.07 3.45 -5.96
N GLN A 258 -3.01 2.70 -6.31
CA GLN A 258 -3.12 1.40 -6.99
C GLN A 258 -3.08 0.23 -6.00
N LEU A 259 -2.72 0.49 -4.74
CA LEU A 259 -2.62 -0.51 -3.68
C LEU A 259 -3.63 -0.24 -2.58
N LYS A 260 -4.35 -1.28 -2.14
CA LYS A 260 -5.37 -1.19 -1.07
C LYS A 260 -4.79 -0.67 0.25
N ASP A 261 -3.55 -1.03 0.55
CA ASP A 261 -2.79 -0.58 1.72
C ASP A 261 -1.76 0.52 1.37
N GLY A 262 -2.04 1.27 0.31
CA GLY A 262 -1.26 2.41 -0.12
C GLY A 262 -1.13 3.49 0.96
N VAL A 263 0.07 4.03 1.11
CA VAL A 263 0.38 5.07 2.09
C VAL A 263 0.49 6.41 1.37
N TYR A 264 -0.56 7.20 1.48
CA TYR A 264 -0.53 8.59 1.04
C TYR A 264 0.40 9.39 1.95
N PRO A 265 1.27 10.26 1.38
CA PRO A 265 1.96 11.25 2.19
C PRO A 265 0.91 12.07 2.93
N LYS A 266 0.97 12.09 4.26
CA LYS A 266 0.13 12.98 5.06
C LYS A 266 0.76 14.37 5.00
N PRO A 267 -0.03 15.45 4.88
CA PRO A 267 0.44 16.76 5.29
C PRO A 267 0.91 16.64 6.75
N THR A 268 2.15 17.00 7.01
CA THR A 268 2.79 17.01 8.33
C THR A 268 2.13 18.00 9.28
N LEU A 269 1.43 19.03 8.79
CA LEU A 269 0.68 19.99 9.61
C LEU A 269 -0.84 19.85 9.43
N PRO A 270 -1.56 19.40 10.49
CA PRO A 270 -3.02 19.49 10.56
C PRO A 270 -3.48 20.95 10.41
N TRP A 271 -4.71 21.15 9.90
CA TRP A 271 -5.32 22.49 9.74
C TRP A 271 -5.14 23.41 10.96
N ASN A 272 -5.30 22.87 12.18
CA ASN A 272 -5.20 23.65 13.41
C ASN A 272 -3.80 24.22 13.68
N GLU A 273 -2.75 23.57 13.14
CA GLU A 273 -1.39 24.09 13.17
C GLU A 273 -1.14 25.03 11.98
N SER A 274 -1.57 24.65 10.78
CA SER A 274 -1.40 25.47 9.57
C SER A 274 -2.02 26.86 9.73
N LYS A 275 -3.25 26.96 10.27
CA LYS A 275 -3.95 28.25 10.46
C LYS A 275 -3.23 29.25 11.40
N LYS A 276 -2.19 28.82 12.13
CA LYS A 276 -1.37 29.70 12.98
C LYS A 276 -0.31 30.45 12.17
N LEU A 277 0.00 30.00 10.96
CA LEU A 277 0.96 30.64 10.06
C LEU A 277 0.39 31.93 9.49
N LEU A 278 1.26 32.92 9.26
CA LEU A 278 0.87 34.23 8.75
C LEU A 278 0.29 34.16 7.33
N SER A 279 0.78 33.24 6.49
CA SER A 279 0.27 32.99 5.14
C SER A 279 -1.08 32.30 5.09
N MET A 280 -1.48 31.63 6.16
CA MET A 280 -2.78 30.97 6.24
C MET A 280 -3.89 31.90 6.75
N ARG A 281 -3.61 33.19 6.95
CA ARG A 281 -4.62 34.16 7.40
C ARG A 281 -5.62 34.44 6.28
N GLY A 282 -6.90 34.29 6.58
CA GLY A 282 -7.98 34.45 5.60
C GLY A 282 -8.35 33.15 4.87
N GLU A 283 -7.52 32.12 4.97
CA GLU A 283 -7.83 30.80 4.43
C GLU A 283 -8.93 30.11 5.22
N THR A 284 -9.72 29.28 4.53
CA THR A 284 -10.74 28.43 5.15
C THR A 284 -10.30 26.98 5.16
N LYS A 285 -10.81 26.19 6.12
CA LYS A 285 -10.40 24.77 6.27
C LYS A 285 -10.60 23.96 4.99
N GLY A 286 -11.66 24.26 4.24
CA GLY A 286 -12.02 23.52 3.03
C GLY A 286 -12.24 22.03 3.27
N THR A 287 -12.22 21.26 2.19
CA THR A 287 -12.23 19.79 2.18
C THR A 287 -10.91 19.26 1.64
N ARG A 288 -10.62 17.97 1.84
CA ARG A 288 -9.43 17.34 1.23
C ARG A 288 -9.43 17.50 -0.30
N ALA A 289 -10.57 17.31 -0.94
CA ALA A 289 -10.72 17.47 -2.39
C ALA A 289 -10.44 18.90 -2.86
N SER A 290 -10.87 19.93 -2.12
CA SER A 290 -10.59 21.32 -2.50
C SER A 290 -9.10 21.65 -2.43
N TRP A 291 -8.38 21.12 -1.44
CA TRP A 291 -6.92 21.32 -1.34
C TRP A 291 -6.14 20.55 -2.40
N ILE A 292 -6.56 19.33 -2.75
CA ILE A 292 -5.97 18.58 -3.86
C ILE A 292 -6.13 19.38 -5.16
N ALA A 293 -7.32 19.91 -5.45
CA ALA A 293 -7.55 20.71 -6.65
C ALA A 293 -6.68 21.97 -6.71
N ARG A 294 -6.44 22.61 -5.56
CA ARG A 294 -5.51 23.76 -5.44
C ARG A 294 -4.07 23.36 -5.72
N GLN A 295 -3.60 22.26 -5.16
CA GLN A 295 -2.23 21.76 -5.38
C GLN A 295 -1.97 21.40 -6.85
N GLU A 296 -2.91 20.69 -7.47
CA GLU A 296 -2.87 20.36 -8.90
C GLU A 296 -2.81 21.64 -9.76
N LYS A 297 -3.63 22.64 -9.43
CA LYS A 297 -3.64 23.94 -10.13
C LYS A 297 -2.36 24.74 -9.91
N ALA A 298 -1.73 24.62 -8.74
CA ALA A 298 -0.44 25.23 -8.46
C ALA A 298 0.62 24.66 -9.42
N GLY A 299 0.54 23.36 -9.72
CA GLY A 299 1.39 22.67 -10.68
C GLY A 299 2.14 21.48 -10.09
N VAL A 300 1.71 20.98 -8.92
CA VAL A 300 2.32 19.85 -8.23
C VAL A 300 1.30 18.72 -8.14
N PRO A 301 1.39 17.68 -8.98
CA PRO A 301 0.44 16.58 -8.96
C PRO A 301 0.41 15.86 -7.61
N ILE A 302 -0.79 15.55 -7.10
CA ILE A 302 -0.97 14.86 -5.81
C ILE A 302 -0.40 13.43 -5.84
N ALA A 303 -0.32 12.85 -7.03
CA ALA A 303 0.31 11.56 -7.26
C ALA A 303 1.83 11.60 -7.02
N GLU A 304 2.44 12.79 -7.10
CA GLU A 304 3.88 12.98 -6.93
C GLU A 304 4.26 13.30 -5.48
N GLU A 305 3.57 14.23 -4.85
CA GLU A 305 3.76 14.57 -3.43
C GLU A 305 2.48 15.17 -2.84
N THR A 306 2.25 14.99 -1.54
CA THR A 306 1.24 15.77 -0.81
C THR A 306 1.93 16.93 -0.11
N LEU A 307 1.59 18.16 -0.51
CA LEU A 307 2.14 19.36 0.11
C LEU A 307 1.42 19.73 1.41
N GLU A 308 2.12 20.48 2.25
CA GLU A 308 1.50 21.19 3.36
C GLU A 308 0.54 22.26 2.85
N LEU A 309 -0.53 22.52 3.60
CA LEU A 309 -1.54 23.52 3.18
C LEU A 309 -0.92 24.91 2.93
N HIS A 310 0.08 25.29 3.72
CA HIS A 310 0.77 26.57 3.56
C HIS A 310 1.77 26.59 2.41
N GLU A 311 2.32 25.44 2.02
CA GLU A 311 3.14 25.32 0.81
C GLU A 311 2.26 25.56 -0.42
N ILE A 312 1.04 24.99 -0.45
CA ILE A 312 0.07 25.23 -1.53
C ILE A 312 -0.24 26.73 -1.65
N VAL A 313 -0.58 27.39 -0.53
CA VAL A 313 -0.89 28.84 -0.52
C VAL A 313 0.31 29.67 -0.97
N PHE A 314 1.52 29.31 -0.54
CA PHE A 314 2.74 29.96 -1.00
C PHE A 314 2.90 29.83 -2.52
N LEU A 315 2.78 28.61 -3.06
CA LEU A 315 2.96 28.35 -4.49
C LEU A 315 1.93 29.07 -5.36
N GLU A 316 0.69 29.18 -4.91
CA GLU A 316 -0.34 30.00 -5.56
C GLU A 316 0.09 31.47 -5.66
N ARG A 317 0.49 32.09 -4.53
CA ARG A 317 0.95 33.48 -4.51
C ARG A 317 2.25 33.69 -5.30
N PHE A 318 3.15 32.71 -5.26
CA PHE A 318 4.41 32.74 -5.99
C PHE A 318 4.17 32.73 -7.51
N LYS A 319 3.22 31.92 -7.97
CA LYS A 319 2.76 31.89 -9.37
C LYS A 319 2.01 33.16 -9.76
N GLU A 320 1.16 33.70 -8.88
CA GLU A 320 0.46 34.98 -9.09
C GLU A 320 1.43 36.16 -9.20
N ALA A 321 2.57 36.10 -8.49
CA ALA A 321 3.69 37.03 -8.62
C ALA A 321 4.52 36.82 -9.91
N GLY A 322 4.07 35.96 -10.82
CA GLY A 322 4.70 35.71 -12.12
C GLY A 322 5.98 34.88 -12.06
N GLN A 323 6.22 34.16 -10.96
CA GLN A 323 7.40 33.31 -10.81
C GLN A 323 7.13 31.87 -11.28
N HIS A 324 8.17 31.21 -11.77
CA HIS A 324 8.16 29.85 -12.26
C HIS A 324 9.04 28.95 -11.38
N TYR A 325 8.58 27.73 -11.14
CA TYR A 325 9.24 26.80 -10.23
C TYR A 325 8.98 25.34 -10.61
N GLN A 326 9.86 24.48 -10.15
CA GLN A 326 9.66 23.03 -10.12
C GLN A 326 9.78 22.55 -8.68
N TRP A 327 8.73 21.92 -8.17
CA TRP A 327 8.77 21.39 -6.81
C TRP A 327 9.78 20.24 -6.69
N ILE A 328 10.64 20.27 -5.67
CA ILE A 328 11.63 19.23 -5.44
C ILE A 328 11.02 18.20 -4.50
N LYS A 329 10.90 16.96 -4.97
CA LYS A 329 10.32 15.87 -4.19
C LYS A 329 11.14 15.61 -2.93
N LYS A 330 10.46 15.48 -1.79
CA LYS A 330 11.10 15.04 -0.54
C LYS A 330 11.77 13.67 -0.73
N SER A 331 12.96 13.51 -0.18
CA SER A 331 13.68 12.25 -0.21
C SER A 331 12.87 11.13 0.47
N SER A 332 12.76 9.98 -0.20
CA SER A 332 12.10 8.78 0.33
C SER A 332 12.87 8.11 1.48
N VAL A 333 14.15 8.46 1.66
CA VAL A 333 15.06 7.89 2.67
C VAL A 333 15.45 8.91 3.76
N GLY A 334 14.78 10.08 3.79
CA GLY A 334 14.95 11.08 4.84
C GLY A 334 16.14 12.03 4.65
N GLU A 335 16.75 12.05 3.46
CA GLU A 335 17.77 13.05 3.13
C GLU A 335 17.15 14.44 3.02
N SER A 336 17.98 15.46 3.23
CA SER A 336 17.52 16.85 3.25
C SER A 336 17.53 17.38 1.82
N THR A 337 16.38 17.70 1.24
CA THR A 337 16.28 18.40 -0.05
C THR A 337 15.91 19.87 0.16
N ASN A 338 16.21 20.73 -0.81
CA ASN A 338 15.53 22.03 -0.92
C ASN A 338 14.05 21.80 -1.28
N ASP A 339 13.22 22.83 -1.10
CA ASP A 339 11.77 22.71 -1.30
C ASP A 339 11.40 22.81 -2.79
N PHE A 340 12.05 23.69 -3.57
CA PHE A 340 11.79 23.81 -5.01
C PHE A 340 12.98 24.40 -5.77
N HIS A 341 13.04 24.11 -7.07
CA HIS A 341 13.90 24.81 -8.03
C HIS A 341 13.19 26.06 -8.52
N TRP A 342 13.78 27.23 -8.31
CA TRP A 342 13.28 28.51 -8.82
C TRP A 342 13.85 28.74 -10.22
N GLU A 343 13.02 28.55 -11.24
CA GLU A 343 13.43 28.56 -12.64
C GLU A 343 13.96 29.93 -13.07
N ASP A 344 13.30 31.02 -12.69
CA ASP A 344 13.69 32.38 -13.11
C ASP A 344 15.06 32.81 -12.57
N ARG A 345 15.55 32.13 -11.52
CA ARG A 345 16.86 32.41 -10.89
C ARG A 345 17.86 31.29 -11.08
N HIS A 346 17.47 30.18 -11.71
CA HIS A 346 18.28 28.98 -11.88
C HIS A 346 18.92 28.50 -10.57
N THR A 347 18.15 28.46 -9.49
CA THR A 347 18.64 28.08 -8.16
C THR A 347 17.60 27.29 -7.37
N ASP A 348 18.07 26.41 -6.50
CA ASP A 348 17.21 25.73 -5.52
C ASP A 348 16.96 26.65 -4.33
N ALA A 349 15.74 26.66 -3.83
CA ALA A 349 15.29 27.56 -2.77
C ALA A 349 14.59 26.79 -1.64
N GLU A 350 14.71 27.31 -0.43
CA GLU A 350 14.07 26.81 0.77
C GLU A 350 12.95 27.77 1.21
N LEU A 351 11.75 27.25 1.40
CA LEU A 351 10.60 27.95 1.93
C LEU A 351 10.57 27.89 3.46
N LYS A 352 10.27 29.02 4.09
CA LYS A 352 9.95 29.10 5.52
C LYS A 352 8.73 29.97 5.76
N SER A 353 7.56 29.34 5.86
CA SER A 353 6.34 30.00 6.32
C SER A 353 6.37 30.20 7.84
N MET A 354 6.06 31.41 8.28
CA MET A 354 6.25 31.84 9.66
C MET A 354 4.93 32.07 10.39
N ALA A 355 4.86 31.74 11.68
CA ALA A 355 3.76 32.12 12.57
C ALA A 355 3.97 33.48 13.27
N THR A 356 5.13 34.11 13.08
CA THR A 356 5.53 35.30 13.83
C THR A 356 6.54 36.16 13.06
N LEU A 357 6.52 37.46 13.34
CA LEU A 357 7.47 38.44 12.80
C LEU A 357 8.72 38.61 13.68
N LYS A 358 8.94 37.72 14.65
CA LYS A 358 10.11 37.80 15.54
C LYS A 358 11.37 37.33 14.79
N TYR A 359 12.31 38.25 14.55
CA TYR A 359 13.60 37.96 13.90
C TYR A 359 14.26 36.68 14.44
N GLY A 360 14.38 36.54 15.77
CA GLY A 360 15.03 35.36 16.37
C GLY A 360 14.42 34.04 15.89
N ARG A 361 13.08 33.95 15.81
CA ARG A 361 12.40 32.73 15.35
C ARG A 361 12.62 32.46 13.85
N ILE A 362 12.68 33.50 13.03
CA ILE A 362 12.98 33.37 11.60
C ILE A 362 14.44 32.91 11.44
N ALA A 363 15.36 33.60 12.10
CA ALA A 363 16.79 33.31 12.04
C ALA A 363 17.11 31.90 12.55
N ASP A 364 16.44 31.43 13.60
CA ASP A 364 16.60 30.06 14.11
C ASP A 364 16.16 29.03 13.06
N ARG A 365 15.02 29.23 12.40
CA ARG A 365 14.52 28.32 11.35
C ARG A 365 15.43 28.25 10.12
N ILE A 366 16.01 29.37 9.71
CA ILE A 366 17.02 29.39 8.63
C ILE A 366 18.25 28.61 9.09
N SER A 367 18.79 28.95 10.26
CA SER A 367 20.03 28.33 10.78
C SER A 367 19.88 26.82 10.99
N ASP A 368 18.72 26.37 11.49
CA ASP A 368 18.43 24.95 11.65
C ASP A 368 18.34 24.21 10.31
N ALA A 369 17.82 24.84 9.27
CA ALA A 369 17.74 24.25 7.93
C ALA A 369 19.13 24.10 7.31
N VAL A 370 19.96 25.15 7.37
CA VAL A 370 21.36 25.13 6.89
C VAL A 370 22.16 24.03 7.58
N ARG A 371 22.13 24.00 8.93
CA ARG A 371 22.87 23.03 9.73
C ARG A 371 22.45 21.59 9.46
N LYS A 372 21.15 21.33 9.29
CA LYS A 372 20.65 19.97 8.98
C LYS A 372 21.04 19.51 7.58
N ALA A 373 21.03 20.40 6.61
CA ALA A 373 21.36 20.09 5.23
C ALA A 373 22.85 19.71 5.08
N HIS A 374 23.75 20.39 5.81
CA HIS A 374 25.17 20.06 5.83
C HIS A 374 25.47 18.61 6.24
N THR A 375 24.70 18.05 7.18
CA THR A 375 24.83 16.65 7.59
C THR A 375 24.56 15.67 6.45
N HIS A 376 23.77 16.07 5.46
CA HIS A 376 23.38 15.27 4.29
C HIS A 376 24.08 15.70 3.00
N GLY A 377 25.10 16.58 3.08
CA GLY A 377 25.84 17.05 1.90
C GLY A 377 25.05 17.98 0.98
N VAL A 378 23.93 18.56 1.45
CA VAL A 378 23.08 19.46 0.67
C VAL A 378 23.28 20.91 1.11
N THR A 379 23.33 21.82 0.13
CA THR A 379 23.51 23.26 0.38
C THR A 379 22.16 23.97 0.31
N LYS A 380 21.74 24.55 1.44
CA LYS A 380 20.58 25.45 1.51
C LYS A 380 21.07 26.87 1.72
N ASP A 381 21.14 27.67 0.67
CA ASP A 381 21.69 29.04 0.72
C ASP A 381 20.77 30.12 0.11
N VAL A 382 19.61 29.74 -0.45
CA VAL A 382 18.57 30.66 -0.92
C VAL A 382 17.30 30.41 -0.14
N PHE A 383 16.81 31.42 0.59
CA PHE A 383 15.62 31.29 1.43
C PHE A 383 14.52 32.26 1.02
N ILE A 384 13.28 31.80 1.07
CA ILE A 384 12.08 32.64 0.99
C ILE A 384 11.30 32.56 2.30
N ILE A 385 11.13 33.70 2.96
CA ILE A 385 10.35 33.82 4.18
C ILE A 385 8.94 34.25 3.82
N ASP A 386 7.99 33.34 4.02
CA ASP A 386 6.59 33.57 3.71
C ASP A 386 5.84 34.12 4.93
N LEU A 387 5.42 35.37 4.81
CA LEU A 387 4.72 36.15 5.81
C LEU A 387 3.24 36.38 5.44
N GLY A 388 2.74 35.78 4.36
CA GLY A 388 1.37 35.99 3.92
C GLY A 388 1.09 37.43 3.50
N GLU A 389 -0.11 37.92 3.85
CA GLU A 389 -0.52 39.33 3.72
C GLU A 389 0.00 40.21 4.87
N THR A 390 1.03 39.77 5.61
CA THR A 390 1.56 40.52 6.75
C THR A 390 2.82 41.29 6.38
N LYS A 391 2.70 42.61 6.24
CA LYS A 391 3.85 43.49 6.01
C LYS A 391 4.82 43.48 7.21
N PRO A 392 6.12 43.18 7.03
CA PRO A 392 7.09 43.22 8.09
C PRO A 392 7.39 44.67 8.50
N PRO A 393 7.67 44.94 9.79
CA PRO A 393 8.15 46.25 10.19
C PRO A 393 9.58 46.47 9.67
N THR A 394 9.94 47.72 9.35
CA THR A 394 11.29 48.11 8.87
C THR A 394 12.42 47.62 9.79
N LYS A 395 12.15 47.53 11.10
CA LYS A 395 13.08 46.93 12.07
C LYS A 395 13.41 45.48 11.72
N LEU A 396 12.42 44.67 11.35
CA LEU A 396 12.63 43.27 10.98
C LEU A 396 13.43 43.17 9.68
N GLU A 397 13.09 43.96 8.66
CA GLU A 397 13.86 44.00 7.40
C GLU A 397 15.33 44.33 7.64
N THR A 398 15.60 45.33 8.51
CA THR A 398 16.96 45.71 8.88
C THR A 398 17.69 44.58 9.60
N GLN A 399 16.99 43.82 10.46
CA GLN A 399 17.56 42.66 11.15
C GLN A 399 17.82 41.49 10.20
N LEU A 400 16.92 41.23 9.25
CA LEU A 400 17.08 40.20 8.21
C LEU A 400 18.25 40.54 7.28
N ALA A 401 18.41 41.81 6.88
CA ALA A 401 19.57 42.28 6.12
C ALA A 401 20.88 42.00 6.86
N GLY A 402 20.89 42.08 8.19
CA GLY A 402 22.05 41.76 9.03
C GLY A 402 22.23 40.28 9.37
N TYR A 403 21.50 39.35 8.73
CA TYR A 403 21.48 37.93 9.11
C TYR A 403 22.88 37.29 9.10
N ASN A 404 23.67 37.51 8.04
CA ASN A 404 24.99 36.88 7.86
C ASN A 404 26.07 37.41 8.82
N GLN A 405 25.96 38.65 9.30
CA GLN A 405 27.01 39.33 10.07
C GLN A 405 27.46 38.61 11.35
N LYS A 406 26.63 37.71 11.89
CA LYS A 406 26.88 37.00 13.16
C LYS A 406 26.83 35.47 13.01
N ARG A 407 26.97 34.95 11.79
CA ARG A 407 26.82 33.51 11.50
C ARG A 407 28.11 32.94 10.90
N LYS A 408 28.42 31.69 11.25
CA LYS A 408 29.53 30.94 10.66
C LYS A 408 29.16 30.41 9.28
N GLU A 409 27.91 29.95 9.15
CA GLU A 409 27.32 29.47 7.91
C GLU A 409 26.44 30.60 7.35
N THR A 410 26.83 31.15 6.21
CA THR A 410 26.13 32.27 5.56
C THR A 410 25.21 31.75 4.45
N ILE A 411 24.10 32.46 4.23
CA ILE A 411 23.23 32.22 3.08
C ILE A 411 23.54 33.22 1.97
N ARG A 412 23.30 32.83 0.71
CA ARG A 412 23.55 33.62 -0.48
C ARG A 412 22.42 34.61 -0.76
N GLU A 413 21.16 34.19 -0.63
CA GLU A 413 20.01 35.05 -0.89
C GLU A 413 18.91 34.90 0.16
N LEU A 414 18.25 36.01 0.48
CA LEU A 414 17.10 36.05 1.37
C LEU A 414 15.99 36.86 0.71
N TRP A 415 14.81 36.26 0.58
CA TRP A 415 13.63 36.85 0.00
C TRP A 415 12.48 36.83 1.00
N VAL A 416 11.55 37.76 0.84
CA VAL A 416 10.34 37.85 1.64
C VAL A 416 9.14 37.90 0.71
N MET A 417 8.14 37.07 1.01
CA MET A 417 6.81 37.14 0.41
C MET A 417 5.85 37.71 1.45
N ASP A 418 5.41 38.96 1.26
CA ASP A 418 4.51 39.66 2.16
C ASP A 418 3.31 40.29 1.42
N ALA A 419 2.61 41.26 2.03
CA ALA A 419 1.52 42.01 1.41
C ALA A 419 1.93 42.88 0.20
N SER A 420 3.23 43.19 0.08
CA SER A 420 3.80 43.96 -1.02
C SER A 420 4.25 43.07 -2.19
N GLY A 421 4.15 41.75 -2.03
CA GLY A 421 4.64 40.75 -2.97
C GLY A 421 6.05 40.26 -2.65
N LEU A 422 6.64 39.53 -3.60
CA LEU A 422 7.97 38.95 -3.46
C LEU A 422 9.06 40.02 -3.67
N HIS A 423 9.95 40.15 -2.69
CA HIS A 423 11.08 41.08 -2.79
C HIS A 423 12.32 40.55 -2.05
N GLN A 424 13.50 40.98 -2.52
CA GLN A 424 14.77 40.55 -1.97
C GLN A 424 15.21 41.44 -0.79
N ILE A 425 15.72 40.80 0.26
CA ILE A 425 16.42 41.47 1.36
C ILE A 425 17.91 41.47 1.05
N GLN A 426 18.50 42.66 0.92
CA GLN A 426 19.94 42.78 0.67
C GLN A 426 20.74 42.44 1.92
N LEU A 427 21.43 41.30 1.88
CA LEU A 427 22.26 40.78 2.98
C LEU A 427 23.56 41.60 3.11
N LYS A 428 23.97 41.85 4.36
CA LYS A 428 25.15 42.63 4.75
C LYS A 428 26.28 41.79 5.33
#